data_AF-A0AAD5P3S2-F1
#
_entry.id   AF-A0AAD5P3S2-F1
#
_cell.length_a   1.000
_cell.length_b   1.000
_cell.length_c   1.000
_cell.angle_alpha   90.00
_cell.angle_beta   90.00
_cell.angle_gamma   90.00
#
_symmetry.space_group_name_H-M   'P 1'
#
loop_
_entity.id
_entity.type
_entity.pdbx_description
1 polymer ?
#
loop_
_entity_poly.entity_id
_entity_poly.type
_entity_poly.pdbx_seq_one_letter_code
_entity_poly.pdbx_strand_id
1 'polypeptide(L)'
;MHGGNHWGGSFEMVNNGDHRHNGHDHDATTTDDEKSRNMDQWDRASLHHSQSQRYQHLDQTQQSWLLGPPEPKKKKYVDLGCVVCSRKALKWSLWSFLIAFLVIALPIIIVKTIPKHKSRPPPPDNYTIALHKALLFFNAQKSGKLPKNNGINWRGDSGLNDGNTTSDVKGGLVGGYYDAGDNTKFNFPMSFAMTMLSWSLIEYDHKYKAIGEYNHAKDLIKWGTDYLLLTFNSSATKINQIHAQVGGSQNGSSVPDDHYCWERPEDMDYTRQVQTVSSGPDLAGEMAAALAAASIVFRDNTAYSKKLIKGAKTVFAFARDGGKRTRYSRGNLFIEPYYNSSGYFDEYMWGSAWLYYATGNVSYITLATNPGLSKIPGHFP
;
A
#
# COMPACT_ATOMS: atom_id res chain seq x y z
N MET A 1 -11.48 -4.37 7.25
CA MET A 1 -12.22 -3.37 6.44
C MET A 1 -11.81 -3.61 4.99
N HIS A 2 -12.75 -3.77 4.07
CA HIS A 2 -12.43 -3.98 2.66
C HIS A 2 -12.11 -2.64 1.98
N GLY A 3 -11.08 -2.61 1.13
CA GLY A 3 -10.78 -1.44 0.31
C GLY A 3 -11.82 -1.31 -0.79
N GLY A 4 -12.51 -0.16 -0.85
CA GLY A 4 -13.45 0.11 -1.93
C GLY A 4 -12.70 0.33 -3.25
N ASN A 5 -13.15 -0.33 -4.32
CA ASN A 5 -12.63 -0.16 -5.67
C ASN A 5 -12.94 1.26 -6.19
N HIS A 6 -11.96 2.16 -6.09
CA HIS A 6 -12.10 3.58 -6.48
C HIS A 6 -12.43 3.82 -7.97
N TRP A 7 -12.38 2.79 -8.81
CA TRP A 7 -12.52 2.87 -10.26
C TRP A 7 -13.82 2.26 -10.83
N GLY A 8 -14.72 1.73 -9.99
CA GLY A 8 -16.09 1.42 -10.42
C GLY A 8 -16.26 0.31 -11.46
N GLY A 9 -15.45 -0.76 -11.38
CA GLY A 9 -15.60 -1.95 -12.22
C GLY A 9 -15.08 -3.22 -11.54
N SER A 10 -15.44 -4.38 -12.09
CA SER A 10 -14.81 -5.67 -11.80
C SER A 10 -13.95 -6.08 -12.98
N PHE A 11 -12.73 -6.56 -12.71
CA PHE A 11 -11.77 -7.00 -13.74
C PHE A 11 -11.37 -8.45 -13.50
N GLU A 12 -12.36 -9.33 -13.37
CA GLU A 12 -12.15 -10.77 -13.33
C GLU A 12 -11.83 -11.30 -14.73
N MET A 13 -10.58 -11.72 -14.94
CA MET A 13 -10.20 -12.47 -16.13
C MET A 13 -10.78 -13.88 -16.04
N VAL A 14 -11.88 -14.13 -16.74
CA VAL A 14 -12.48 -15.47 -16.88
C VAL A 14 -11.50 -16.37 -17.63
N ASN A 15 -10.86 -17.28 -16.89
CA ASN A 15 -9.90 -18.22 -17.45
C ASN A 15 -10.63 -19.38 -18.15
N ASN A 16 -10.74 -19.30 -19.47
CA ASN A 16 -11.48 -20.28 -20.27
C ASN A 16 -10.66 -21.58 -20.40
N GLY A 17 -11.16 -22.67 -19.81
CA GLY A 17 -10.57 -24.01 -19.89
C GLY A 17 -11.63 -25.06 -20.22
N ASP A 18 -11.33 -25.94 -21.16
CA ASP A 18 -12.24 -26.97 -21.66
C ASP A 18 -12.71 -27.96 -20.59
N HIS A 19 -13.95 -28.45 -20.73
CA HIS A 19 -14.17 -29.89 -20.97
C HIS A 19 -15.58 -30.18 -21.53
N ARG A 20 -15.64 -31.13 -22.49
CA ARG A 20 -16.88 -31.72 -23.03
C ARG A 20 -17.11 -33.10 -22.43
N HIS A 21 -18.32 -33.45 -21.99
CA HIS A 21 -19.17 -34.47 -22.63
C HIS A 21 -20.49 -34.78 -21.86
N ASN A 22 -21.55 -35.00 -22.64
CA ASN A 22 -22.75 -35.84 -22.40
C ASN A 22 -23.66 -35.63 -21.16
N GLY A 23 -24.90 -36.08 -21.34
CA GLY A 23 -25.94 -36.25 -20.32
C GLY A 23 -26.85 -37.44 -20.71
N HIS A 24 -28.04 -37.52 -20.10
CA HIS A 24 -28.96 -38.67 -20.07
C HIS A 24 -28.42 -39.87 -19.22
N ASP A 25 -29.22 -40.57 -18.39
CA ASP A 25 -30.64 -40.32 -18.05
C ASP A 25 -31.14 -41.05 -16.77
N HIS A 26 -32.31 -40.59 -16.31
CA HIS A 26 -33.39 -41.30 -15.59
C HIS A 26 -33.30 -41.75 -14.10
N ASP A 27 -34.45 -41.51 -13.41
CA ASP A 27 -35.10 -42.22 -12.29
C ASP A 27 -34.45 -42.22 -10.87
N ALA A 28 -35.03 -41.59 -9.82
CA ALA A 28 -36.29 -41.87 -9.08
C ALA A 28 -36.10 -42.91 -7.93
N THR A 29 -36.62 -42.80 -6.69
CA THR A 29 -37.29 -41.75 -5.86
C THR A 29 -36.83 -41.91 -4.37
N THR A 30 -37.30 -41.27 -3.27
CA THR A 30 -38.40 -40.32 -2.93
C THR A 30 -38.09 -39.59 -1.59
N THR A 31 -38.83 -38.51 -1.29
CA THR A 31 -39.19 -37.97 0.05
C THR A 31 -38.10 -37.75 1.13
N ASP A 32 -37.67 -36.50 1.19
CA ASP A 32 -37.55 -35.60 2.36
C ASP A 32 -38.14 -36.08 3.72
N ASP A 33 -37.45 -35.83 4.85
CA ASP A 33 -37.54 -34.58 5.66
C ASP A 33 -37.30 -34.72 7.20
N GLU A 34 -36.97 -33.58 7.84
CA GLU A 34 -37.17 -33.19 9.26
C GLU A 34 -36.56 -33.94 10.50
N LYS A 35 -35.62 -33.23 11.14
CA LYS A 35 -35.53 -32.90 12.59
C LYS A 35 -35.56 -34.00 13.72
N SER A 36 -34.35 -34.26 14.21
CA SER A 36 -33.86 -33.85 15.55
C SER A 36 -34.22 -34.56 16.89
N ARG A 37 -33.17 -34.68 17.73
CA ARG A 37 -33.11 -34.67 19.22
C ARG A 37 -33.60 -35.87 20.05
N ASN A 38 -32.71 -36.21 21.00
CA ASN A 38 -32.91 -36.87 22.30
C ASN A 38 -33.63 -38.23 22.36
N MET A 39 -32.88 -39.25 22.78
CA MET A 39 -33.33 -40.14 23.86
C MET A 39 -32.18 -40.43 24.82
N ASP A 40 -32.49 -40.37 26.12
CA ASP A 40 -31.65 -40.85 27.21
C ASP A 40 -31.93 -42.34 27.52
N GLN A 41 -31.18 -42.86 28.50
CA GLN A 41 -31.57 -43.95 29.39
C GLN A 41 -31.61 -45.39 28.83
N TRP A 42 -30.55 -46.14 29.16
CA TRP A 42 -30.56 -47.61 29.15
C TRP A 42 -30.63 -48.13 30.60
N ASP A 43 -31.84 -48.45 31.06
CA ASP A 43 -32.07 -49.33 32.20
C ASP A 43 -32.47 -50.73 31.69
N ARG A 44 -31.98 -51.79 32.35
CA ARG A 44 -32.47 -53.16 32.05
C ARG A 44 -32.39 -54.08 33.27
N ALA A 45 -33.55 -54.38 33.85
CA ALA A 45 -33.71 -55.34 34.93
C ALA A 45 -35.02 -56.13 34.74
N SER A 46 -35.07 -57.35 35.30
CA SER A 46 -36.22 -58.29 35.28
C SER A 46 -36.55 -58.88 33.89
N LEU A 47 -37.26 -60.01 33.74
CA LEU A 47 -38.11 -60.79 34.66
C LEU A 47 -37.96 -62.33 34.43
N HIS A 48 -38.66 -63.14 35.25
CA HIS A 48 -38.90 -64.60 35.16
C HIS A 48 -37.70 -65.55 35.45
N HIS A 49 -37.79 -66.81 35.91
CA HIS A 49 -38.76 -67.81 36.45
C HIS A 49 -38.14 -69.18 36.06
N SER A 50 -38.14 -70.32 36.78
CA SER A 50 -38.52 -70.72 38.14
C SER A 50 -37.95 -72.13 38.48
N GLN A 51 -38.11 -72.59 39.74
CA GLN A 51 -38.10 -74.00 40.22
C GLN A 51 -36.82 -74.89 40.20
N SER A 52 -36.18 -74.96 41.39
CA SER A 52 -36.14 -76.17 42.27
C SER A 52 -34.93 -77.14 42.29
N GLN A 53 -34.57 -77.53 43.54
CA GLN A 53 -33.76 -78.70 43.96
C GLN A 53 -32.23 -78.69 43.61
N ARG A 54 -31.29 -79.26 44.41
CA ARG A 54 -31.36 -79.97 45.72
C ARG A 54 -30.00 -79.94 46.47
N TYR A 55 -30.01 -79.51 47.75
CA TYR A 55 -29.23 -80.02 48.91
C TYR A 55 -27.67 -80.05 48.98
N GLN A 56 -27.18 -79.97 50.23
CA GLN A 56 -25.80 -80.17 50.76
C GLN A 56 -24.74 -79.09 50.37
N HIS A 57 -23.76 -78.72 51.21
CA HIS A 57 -23.41 -79.14 52.59
C HIS A 57 -23.09 -77.92 53.49
N LEU A 58 -23.01 -78.14 54.82
CA LEU A 58 -22.67 -77.16 55.86
C LEU A 58 -21.16 -76.87 55.95
N ASP A 59 -20.77 -75.66 56.35
CA ASP A 59 -20.01 -75.40 57.60
C ASP A 59 -20.01 -73.88 57.96
N GLN A 60 -19.41 -73.52 59.11
CA GLN A 60 -19.10 -72.17 59.63
C GLN A 60 -20.26 -71.30 60.14
N THR A 61 -21.15 -71.89 60.94
CA THR A 61 -21.94 -71.15 61.95
C THR A 61 -21.53 -71.49 63.39
N GLN A 62 -20.23 -71.69 63.66
CA GLN A 62 -19.76 -72.04 65.01
C GLN A 62 -18.36 -71.53 65.43
N GLN A 63 -18.02 -70.27 65.13
CA GLN A 63 -17.06 -69.53 65.95
C GLN A 63 -17.67 -68.23 66.46
N SER A 64 -17.92 -68.20 67.77
CA SER A 64 -18.53 -67.07 68.47
C SER A 64 -17.57 -66.55 69.54
N TRP A 65 -17.70 -65.25 69.88
CA TRP A 65 -17.31 -64.67 71.16
C TRP A 65 -15.83 -64.78 71.60
N LEU A 66 -14.94 -63.91 71.09
CA LEU A 66 -13.75 -63.47 71.87
C LEU A 66 -13.09 -62.14 71.44
N LEU A 67 -13.86 -61.18 70.90
CA LEU A 67 -13.36 -59.82 70.63
C LEU A 67 -14.35 -58.76 71.15
N GLY A 68 -13.85 -57.86 72.01
CA GLY A 68 -14.60 -56.69 72.49
C GLY A 68 -14.77 -55.60 71.42
N PRO A 69 -15.53 -54.53 71.71
CA PRO A 69 -15.79 -53.47 70.74
C PRO A 69 -14.46 -52.78 70.33
N PRO A 70 -14.18 -52.62 69.03
CA PRO A 70 -12.96 -51.96 68.57
C PRO A 70 -13.01 -50.46 68.93
N GLU A 71 -12.01 -49.97 69.65
CA GLU A 71 -11.93 -48.55 70.00
C GLU A 71 -12.07 -47.64 68.76
N PRO A 72 -12.82 -46.52 68.85
CA PRO A 72 -12.95 -45.58 67.75
C PRO A 72 -11.61 -44.87 67.52
N LYS A 73 -10.81 -45.41 66.57
CA LYS A 73 -9.48 -44.89 66.19
C LYS A 73 -9.50 -43.37 66.07
N LYS A 74 -8.92 -42.69 67.09
CA LYS A 74 -8.93 -41.23 67.23
C LYS A 74 -8.46 -40.57 65.93
N LYS A 75 -9.40 -39.93 65.21
CA LYS A 75 -9.11 -39.20 63.98
C LYS A 75 -8.10 -38.11 64.34
N LYS A 76 -6.84 -38.22 63.89
CA LYS A 76 -5.87 -37.14 64.06
C LYS A 76 -6.30 -35.99 63.15
N TYR A 77 -6.71 -34.87 63.75
CA TYR A 77 -6.95 -33.61 63.05
C TYR A 77 -5.62 -32.87 62.84
N VAL A 78 -5.67 -31.74 62.15
CA VAL A 78 -4.66 -30.69 62.17
C VAL A 78 -5.42 -29.39 62.40
N ASP A 79 -4.94 -28.60 63.35
CA ASP A 79 -5.46 -27.26 63.63
C ASP A 79 -4.64 -26.23 62.84
N LEU A 80 -5.34 -25.25 62.25
CA LEU A 80 -4.78 -24.14 61.49
C LEU A 80 -5.24 -22.79 62.07
N GLY A 81 -5.50 -22.74 63.38
CA GLY A 81 -5.79 -21.52 64.15
C GLY A 81 -7.24 -21.08 64.11
N CYS A 82 -7.93 -21.25 62.98
CA CYS A 82 -9.36 -20.93 62.82
C CYS A 82 -10.23 -22.07 62.29
N VAL A 83 -9.66 -23.21 61.86
CA VAL A 83 -10.41 -24.36 61.31
C VAL A 83 -9.77 -25.70 61.68
N VAL A 84 -10.56 -26.59 62.28
CA VAL A 84 -10.13 -27.94 62.70
C VAL A 84 -10.41 -28.97 61.58
N CYS A 85 -9.44 -29.19 60.70
CA CYS A 85 -9.60 -30.09 59.55
C CYS A 85 -9.12 -31.53 59.82
N SER A 86 -9.90 -32.51 59.34
CA SER A 86 -9.50 -33.93 59.34
C SER A 86 -8.30 -34.15 58.43
N ARG A 87 -7.28 -34.91 58.88
CA ARG A 87 -6.12 -35.27 58.04
C ARG A 87 -6.49 -35.99 56.74
N LYS A 88 -7.65 -36.66 56.67
CA LYS A 88 -8.15 -37.22 55.40
C LYS A 88 -8.68 -36.12 54.47
N ALA A 89 -9.46 -35.18 54.99
CA ALA A 89 -9.99 -34.06 54.21
C ALA A 89 -8.86 -33.16 53.68
N LEU A 90 -7.91 -32.77 54.55
CA LEU A 90 -6.74 -31.98 54.17
C LEU A 90 -5.94 -32.63 53.02
N LYS A 91 -5.73 -33.96 53.07
CA LYS A 91 -5.07 -34.70 52.00
C LYS A 91 -5.87 -34.69 50.69
N TRP A 92 -7.20 -34.88 50.74
CA TRP A 92 -8.04 -34.82 49.54
C TRP A 92 -8.09 -33.41 48.94
N SER A 93 -8.15 -32.35 49.75
CA SER A 93 -8.06 -30.97 49.27
C SER A 93 -6.70 -30.69 48.60
N LEU A 94 -5.58 -31.10 49.22
CA LEU A 94 -4.24 -30.95 48.64
C LEU A 94 -4.09 -31.73 47.32
N TRP A 95 -4.62 -32.95 47.23
CA TRP A 95 -4.66 -33.71 45.98
C TRP A 95 -5.54 -33.04 44.91
N SER A 96 -6.69 -32.49 45.29
CA SER A 96 -7.55 -31.74 44.37
C SER A 96 -6.86 -30.50 43.81
N PHE A 97 -6.18 -29.71 44.66
CA PHE A 97 -5.37 -28.58 44.20
C PHE A 97 -4.17 -29.00 43.32
N LEU A 98 -3.51 -30.12 43.64
CA LEU A 98 -2.43 -30.67 42.81
C LEU A 98 -2.94 -31.09 41.43
N ILE A 99 -4.08 -31.79 41.37
CA ILE A 99 -4.71 -32.22 40.12
C ILE A 99 -5.17 -31.00 39.31
N ALA A 100 -5.82 -30.01 39.93
CA ALA A 100 -6.22 -28.78 39.26
C ALA A 100 -5.01 -27.99 38.72
N PHE A 101 -3.89 -27.96 39.46
CA PHE A 101 -2.64 -27.36 38.98
C PHE A 101 -2.09 -28.12 37.77
N LEU A 102 -2.02 -29.45 37.81
CA LEU A 102 -1.50 -30.29 36.72
C LEU A 102 -2.39 -30.25 35.46
N VAL A 103 -3.72 -30.18 35.61
CA VAL A 103 -4.69 -30.23 34.50
C VAL A 103 -4.98 -28.85 33.91
N ILE A 104 -4.85 -27.76 34.69
CA ILE A 104 -5.22 -26.40 34.24
C ILE A 104 -4.01 -25.47 34.20
N ALA A 105 -3.32 -25.29 35.33
CA ALA A 105 -2.24 -24.29 35.42
C ALA A 105 -1.01 -24.69 34.59
N LEU A 106 -0.57 -25.95 34.70
CA LEU A 106 0.59 -26.48 34.00
C LEU A 106 0.50 -26.36 32.47
N PRO A 107 -0.58 -26.80 31.78
CA PRO A 107 -0.69 -26.61 30.33
C PRO A 107 -0.79 -25.13 29.93
N ILE A 108 -1.43 -24.27 30.73
CA ILE A 108 -1.45 -22.81 30.46
C ILE A 108 -0.04 -22.20 30.56
N ILE A 109 0.76 -22.64 31.55
CA ILE A 109 2.17 -22.24 31.69
C ILE A 109 2.96 -22.73 30.48
N ILE A 110 2.85 -24.01 30.11
CA ILE A 110 3.55 -24.59 28.94
C ILE A 110 3.20 -23.84 27.64
N VAL A 111 1.92 -23.58 27.37
CA VAL A 111 1.48 -22.84 26.18
C VAL A 111 1.96 -21.37 26.16
N LYS A 112 2.27 -20.79 27.33
CA LYS A 112 2.86 -19.45 27.45
C LYS A 112 4.40 -19.44 27.45
N THR A 113 5.06 -20.52 27.87
CA THR A 113 6.53 -20.61 27.95
C THR A 113 7.19 -21.27 26.75
N ILE A 114 6.46 -22.06 25.96
CA ILE A 114 6.92 -22.51 24.63
C ILE A 114 7.27 -21.26 23.80
N PRO A 115 8.52 -21.12 23.32
CA PRO A 115 8.86 -20.03 22.42
C PRO A 115 8.03 -20.15 21.15
N LYS A 116 7.13 -19.19 20.91
CA LYS A 116 6.43 -19.10 19.63
C LYS A 116 7.45 -18.79 18.56
N HIS A 117 7.91 -19.84 17.87
CA HIS A 117 8.69 -19.72 16.64
C HIS A 117 7.87 -18.95 15.61
N LYS A 118 8.03 -17.62 15.61
CA LYS A 118 7.67 -16.81 14.47
C LYS A 118 8.52 -17.33 13.32
N SER A 119 7.87 -17.94 12.33
CA SER A 119 8.50 -18.16 11.03
C SER A 119 9.11 -16.84 10.59
N ARG A 120 10.39 -16.87 10.17
CA ARG A 120 10.96 -15.71 9.48
C ARG A 120 10.07 -15.45 8.26
N PRO A 121 9.76 -14.18 7.92
CA PRO A 121 9.09 -13.90 6.67
C PRO A 121 9.92 -14.50 5.53
N PRO A 122 9.27 -14.97 4.44
CA PRO A 122 10.01 -15.41 3.27
C PRO A 122 10.91 -14.27 2.75
N PRO A 123 12.02 -14.58 2.06
CA PRO A 123 12.80 -13.54 1.38
C PRO A 123 11.90 -12.78 0.40
N PRO A 124 12.12 -11.47 0.19
CA PRO A 124 11.39 -10.72 -0.82
C PRO A 124 11.48 -11.37 -2.20
N ASP A 125 10.37 -11.37 -2.94
CA ASP A 125 10.35 -11.88 -4.30
C ASP A 125 11.08 -10.94 -5.28
N ASN A 126 11.34 -11.43 -6.49
CA ASN A 126 12.10 -10.70 -7.50
C ASN A 126 11.43 -9.38 -7.93
N TYR A 127 10.09 -9.27 -7.91
CA TYR A 127 9.39 -8.02 -8.23
C TYR A 127 9.51 -7.01 -7.08
N THR A 128 9.40 -7.46 -5.83
CA THR A 128 9.68 -6.60 -4.66
C THR A 128 11.12 -6.07 -4.68
N ILE A 129 12.10 -6.92 -5.00
CA ILE A 129 13.52 -6.51 -5.13
C ILE A 129 13.71 -5.54 -6.31
N ALA A 130 13.06 -5.77 -7.44
CA ALA A 130 13.13 -4.88 -8.61
C ALA A 130 12.49 -3.52 -8.33
N LEU A 131 11.31 -3.48 -7.69
CA LEU A 131 10.60 -2.25 -7.34
C LEU A 131 11.39 -1.41 -6.33
N HIS A 132 11.96 -2.03 -5.29
CA HIS A 132 12.84 -1.34 -4.35
C HIS A 132 14.02 -0.66 -5.08
N LYS A 133 14.66 -1.36 -6.03
CA LYS A 133 15.74 -0.80 -6.86
C LYS A 133 15.26 0.32 -7.79
N ALA A 134 14.06 0.21 -8.37
CA ALA A 134 13.48 1.26 -9.21
C ALA A 134 13.17 2.55 -8.42
N LEU A 135 12.72 2.42 -7.16
CA LEU A 135 12.51 3.58 -6.28
C LEU A 135 13.86 4.19 -5.82
N LEU A 136 14.87 3.36 -5.57
CA LEU A 136 16.24 3.83 -5.33
C LEU A 136 16.86 4.54 -6.55
N PHE A 137 16.49 4.19 -7.79
CA PHE A 137 16.90 4.95 -8.98
C PHE A 137 16.36 6.39 -8.94
N PHE A 138 15.08 6.61 -8.57
CA PHE A 138 14.61 7.99 -8.36
C PHE A 138 15.39 8.72 -7.26
N ASN A 139 15.77 8.07 -6.16
CA ASN A 139 16.67 8.70 -5.18
C ASN A 139 18.03 9.11 -5.77
N ALA A 140 18.56 8.32 -6.72
CA ALA A 140 19.82 8.62 -7.41
C ALA A 140 19.68 9.78 -8.41
N GLN A 141 18.49 10.02 -8.97
CA GLN A 141 18.19 11.12 -9.89
C GLN A 141 17.90 12.47 -9.20
N LYS A 142 17.79 12.57 -7.88
CA LYS A 142 17.41 13.84 -7.21
C LYS A 142 18.42 14.96 -7.45
N SER A 143 17.92 16.11 -7.87
CA SER A 143 18.65 17.38 -7.94
C SER A 143 18.32 18.24 -6.72
N GLY A 144 19.21 19.16 -6.34
CA GLY A 144 19.03 20.06 -5.20
C GLY A 144 19.71 19.57 -3.92
N LYS A 145 19.27 20.13 -2.79
CA LYS A 145 19.78 19.81 -1.45
C LYS A 145 19.16 18.53 -0.90
N LEU A 146 19.93 17.44 -0.87
CA LEU A 146 19.43 16.10 -0.58
C LEU A 146 19.01 15.90 0.89
N PRO A 147 18.04 15.01 1.17
CA PRO A 147 17.74 14.62 2.53
C PRO A 147 18.89 13.81 3.14
N LYS A 148 19.16 14.00 4.44
CA LYS A 148 20.23 13.28 5.18
C LYS A 148 20.17 11.75 5.07
N ASN A 149 19.00 11.20 4.74
CA ASN A 149 18.80 9.78 4.44
C ASN A 149 18.21 9.62 3.02
N ASN A 150 19.03 9.84 2.00
CA ASN A 150 18.63 9.61 0.60
C ASN A 150 18.81 8.14 0.15
N GLY A 151 19.39 7.27 0.98
CA GLY A 151 19.69 5.87 0.64
C GLY A 151 20.78 5.66 -0.44
N ILE A 152 21.27 6.72 -1.07
CA ILE A 152 22.27 6.70 -2.15
C ILE A 152 23.52 7.44 -1.69
N ASN A 153 24.48 6.70 -1.13
CA ASN A 153 25.64 7.27 -0.43
C ASN A 153 26.67 7.98 -1.35
N TRP A 154 26.54 7.85 -2.67
CA TRP A 154 27.44 8.43 -3.67
C TRP A 154 26.88 9.68 -4.38
N ARG A 155 25.66 10.11 -4.02
CA ARG A 155 25.04 11.38 -4.45
C ARG A 155 25.13 12.42 -3.34
N GLY A 156 25.32 13.68 -3.71
CA GLY A 156 25.42 14.84 -2.80
C GLY A 156 24.52 16.01 -3.21
N ASP A 157 24.64 17.12 -2.46
CA ASP A 157 23.90 18.35 -2.75
C ASP A 157 24.36 18.96 -4.09
N SER A 158 23.45 19.14 -5.03
CA SER A 158 23.75 19.54 -6.42
C SER A 158 22.77 20.58 -6.96
N GLY A 159 23.11 21.29 -8.05
CA GLY A 159 22.19 22.25 -8.68
C GLY A 159 21.68 23.36 -7.74
N LEU A 160 22.44 23.73 -6.72
CA LEU A 160 22.01 24.65 -5.65
C LEU A 160 21.81 26.11 -6.11
N ASN A 161 22.29 26.44 -7.30
CA ASN A 161 22.15 27.75 -7.95
C ASN A 161 21.04 27.78 -9.03
N ASP A 162 20.34 26.67 -9.27
CA ASP A 162 19.31 26.55 -10.30
C ASP A 162 18.28 27.70 -10.20
N GLY A 163 18.18 28.52 -11.24
CA GLY A 163 17.26 29.66 -11.30
C GLY A 163 17.51 30.80 -10.31
N ASN A 164 18.73 30.93 -9.75
CA ASN A 164 19.06 32.04 -8.85
C ASN A 164 19.00 33.45 -9.51
N THR A 165 19.13 33.52 -10.84
CA THR A 165 18.95 34.73 -11.66
C THR A 165 17.48 34.97 -12.08
N THR A 166 16.56 34.04 -11.80
CA THR A 166 15.16 34.11 -12.23
C THR A 166 14.35 35.01 -11.30
N SER A 167 14.09 36.25 -11.72
CA SER A 167 13.55 37.31 -10.85
C SER A 167 12.17 37.06 -10.26
N ASP A 168 11.34 36.20 -10.87
CA ASP A 168 10.00 35.84 -10.37
C ASP A 168 9.98 34.61 -9.43
N VAL A 169 11.10 33.88 -9.28
CA VAL A 169 11.20 32.68 -8.42
C VAL A 169 12.02 32.98 -7.16
N LYS A 170 11.34 33.43 -6.10
CA LYS A 170 11.97 33.72 -4.80
C LYS A 170 12.53 32.43 -4.15
N GLY A 171 13.84 32.22 -4.30
CA GLY A 171 14.57 31.05 -3.77
C GLY A 171 15.09 30.11 -4.86
N GLY A 172 14.90 30.43 -6.14
CA GLY A 172 15.35 29.62 -7.26
C GLY A 172 14.52 28.35 -7.50
N LEU A 173 14.95 27.58 -8.50
CA LEU A 173 14.34 26.33 -8.99
C LEU A 173 15.11 25.10 -8.49
N VAL A 174 15.67 25.17 -7.28
CA VAL A 174 16.42 24.08 -6.64
C VAL A 174 15.48 22.92 -6.26
N GLY A 175 15.91 21.68 -6.47
CA GLY A 175 15.10 20.47 -6.27
C GLY A 175 14.80 19.72 -7.57
N GLY A 176 13.83 18.80 -7.54
CA GLY A 176 13.38 18.03 -8.71
C GLY A 176 14.30 16.86 -9.05
N TYR A 177 14.16 16.35 -10.28
CA TYR A 177 14.93 15.21 -10.78
C TYR A 177 15.76 15.59 -12.00
N TYR A 178 16.99 15.09 -12.07
CA TYR A 178 17.71 14.97 -13.32
C TYR A 178 17.05 13.91 -14.20
N ASP A 179 16.97 14.18 -15.50
CA ASP A 179 16.13 13.42 -16.41
C ASP A 179 16.70 12.03 -16.73
N ALA A 180 17.93 11.99 -17.26
CA ALA A 180 18.57 10.75 -17.72
C ALA A 180 19.97 10.57 -17.10
N GLY A 181 21.00 10.40 -17.95
CA GLY A 181 22.40 10.36 -17.54
C GLY A 181 23.08 11.73 -17.49
N ASP A 182 22.33 12.79 -17.78
CA ASP A 182 22.74 14.18 -17.78
C ASP A 182 22.22 14.94 -16.56
N ASN A 183 22.62 16.20 -16.40
CA ASN A 183 22.17 17.05 -15.29
C ASN A 183 21.04 18.03 -15.69
N THR A 184 20.37 17.80 -16.83
CA THR A 184 19.21 18.59 -17.25
C THR A 184 17.95 18.22 -16.46
N LYS A 185 17.09 19.20 -16.21
CA LYS A 185 15.77 19.02 -15.60
C LYS A 185 14.69 19.35 -16.63
N PHE A 186 14.33 18.36 -17.47
CA PHE A 186 13.24 18.47 -18.43
C PHE A 186 11.88 18.32 -17.71
N ASN A 187 11.09 19.39 -17.59
CA ASN A 187 9.91 19.35 -16.71
C ASN A 187 8.71 18.58 -17.31
N PHE A 188 8.72 18.31 -18.61
CA PHE A 188 7.68 17.52 -19.29
C PHE A 188 7.78 16.01 -18.97
N PRO A 189 8.89 15.30 -19.27
CA PRO A 189 9.08 13.90 -18.85
C PRO A 189 9.08 13.74 -17.33
N MET A 190 9.61 14.72 -16.57
CA MET A 190 9.53 14.69 -15.10
C MET A 190 8.08 14.73 -14.60
N SER A 191 7.20 15.51 -15.24
CA SER A 191 5.77 15.53 -14.90
C SER A 191 5.12 14.18 -15.20
N PHE A 192 5.34 13.62 -16.40
CA PHE A 192 4.85 12.29 -16.77
C PHE A 192 5.30 11.21 -15.78
N ALA A 193 6.58 11.19 -15.39
CA ALA A 193 7.11 10.26 -14.40
C ALA A 193 6.42 10.40 -13.03
N MET A 194 6.11 11.63 -12.60
CA MET A 194 5.37 11.88 -11.36
C MET A 194 3.88 11.50 -11.46
N THR A 195 3.24 11.66 -12.62
CA THR A 195 1.88 11.17 -12.87
C THR A 195 1.83 9.66 -12.81
N MET A 196 2.72 8.96 -13.52
CA MET A 196 2.75 7.50 -13.57
C MET A 196 3.12 6.88 -12.21
N LEU A 197 4.09 7.45 -11.49
CA LEU A 197 4.43 7.00 -10.14
C LEU A 197 3.24 7.20 -9.18
N SER A 198 2.57 8.37 -9.26
CA SER A 198 1.35 8.63 -8.49
C SER A 198 0.23 7.64 -8.81
N TRP A 199 -0.03 7.37 -10.10
CA TRP A 199 -1.06 6.42 -10.53
C TRP A 199 -0.77 5.02 -9.99
N SER A 200 0.46 4.52 -10.11
CA SER A 200 0.84 3.20 -9.59
C SER A 200 0.59 3.06 -8.08
N LEU A 201 0.77 4.15 -7.32
CA LEU A 201 0.57 4.19 -5.87
C LEU A 201 -0.91 4.35 -5.47
N ILE A 202 -1.76 4.87 -6.37
CA ILE A 202 -3.22 4.89 -6.22
C ILE A 202 -3.81 3.50 -6.47
N GLU A 203 -3.36 2.80 -7.52
CA GLU A 203 -3.86 1.45 -7.86
C GLU A 203 -3.42 0.37 -6.88
N TYR A 204 -2.15 0.43 -6.45
CA TYR A 204 -1.48 -0.66 -5.74
C TYR A 204 -1.05 -0.27 -4.32
N ASP A 205 -1.74 0.69 -3.71
CA ASP A 205 -1.45 1.25 -2.38
C ASP A 205 -1.15 0.15 -1.32
N HIS A 206 -1.96 -0.91 -1.32
CA HIS A 206 -1.89 -2.06 -0.43
C HIS A 206 -0.67 -2.93 -0.70
N LYS A 207 -0.21 -3.04 -1.95
CA LYS A 207 1.02 -3.77 -2.31
C LYS A 207 2.24 -2.99 -1.83
N TYR A 208 2.30 -1.68 -2.14
CA TYR A 208 3.34 -0.77 -1.64
C TYR A 208 3.39 -0.76 -0.10
N LYS A 209 2.24 -0.84 0.59
CA LYS A 209 2.19 -0.97 2.06
C LYS A 209 2.69 -2.32 2.56
N ALA A 210 2.33 -3.42 1.89
CA ALA A 210 2.77 -4.77 2.26
C ALA A 210 4.29 -4.97 2.17
N ILE A 211 4.95 -4.33 1.21
CA ILE A 211 6.41 -4.38 1.03
C ILE A 211 7.18 -3.27 1.78
N GLY A 212 6.48 -2.32 2.41
CA GLY A 212 7.07 -1.20 3.16
C GLY A 212 7.40 0.06 2.34
N GLU A 213 7.36 -0.02 1.01
CA GLU A 213 7.73 1.07 0.09
C GLU A 213 6.74 2.23 0.00
N TYR A 214 5.54 2.13 0.55
CA TYR A 214 4.48 3.15 0.43
C TYR A 214 4.94 4.57 0.81
N ASN A 215 5.64 4.73 1.92
CA ASN A 215 6.13 6.06 2.35
C ASN A 215 7.27 6.56 1.46
N HIS A 216 8.15 5.66 1.02
CA HIS A 216 9.26 5.99 0.12
C HIS A 216 8.74 6.47 -1.24
N ALA A 217 7.76 5.77 -1.83
CA ALA A 217 7.06 6.21 -3.03
C ALA A 217 6.36 7.58 -2.84
N LYS A 218 5.74 7.83 -1.67
CA LYS A 218 5.21 9.17 -1.35
C LYS A 218 6.31 10.24 -1.31
N ASP A 219 7.42 10.00 -0.63
CA ASP A 219 8.52 10.98 -0.54
C ASP A 219 9.13 11.29 -1.92
N LEU A 220 9.19 10.29 -2.82
CA LEU A 220 9.59 10.47 -4.21
C LEU A 220 8.61 11.33 -5.02
N ILE A 221 7.31 11.05 -4.95
CA ILE A 221 6.28 11.87 -5.62
C ILE A 221 6.34 13.31 -5.08
N LYS A 222 6.43 13.46 -3.76
CA LYS A 222 6.48 14.76 -3.08
C LYS A 222 7.69 15.58 -3.55
N TRP A 223 8.84 14.96 -3.75
CA TRP A 223 10.06 15.63 -4.22
C TRP A 223 9.88 16.27 -5.59
N GLY A 224 9.30 15.53 -6.54
CA GLY A 224 8.98 16.05 -7.87
C GLY A 224 7.90 17.13 -7.80
N THR A 225 6.80 16.90 -7.09
CA THR A 225 5.67 17.85 -7.06
C THR A 225 5.96 19.12 -6.27
N ASP A 226 6.83 19.10 -5.25
CA ASP A 226 7.29 20.34 -4.60
C ASP A 226 8.09 21.21 -5.56
N TYR A 227 8.98 20.61 -6.37
CA TYR A 227 9.73 21.32 -7.40
C TYR A 227 8.83 21.83 -8.53
N LEU A 228 7.90 21.01 -9.06
CA LEU A 228 6.96 21.46 -10.10
C LEU A 228 6.13 22.67 -9.63
N LEU A 229 5.78 22.75 -8.34
CA LEU A 229 5.10 23.92 -7.76
C LEU A 229 5.96 25.19 -7.64
N LEU A 230 7.28 25.12 -7.90
CA LEU A 230 8.19 26.28 -8.04
C LEU A 230 8.29 26.77 -9.50
N THR A 231 8.10 25.87 -10.47
CA THR A 231 8.27 26.16 -11.92
C THR A 231 7.22 27.12 -12.52
N PHE A 232 6.23 27.52 -11.72
CA PHE A 232 5.25 28.55 -12.04
C PHE A 232 4.72 29.17 -10.75
N ASN A 233 4.04 30.32 -10.84
CA ASN A 233 3.37 30.93 -9.68
C ASN A 233 2.13 30.10 -9.26
N SER A 234 2.36 29.01 -8.53
CA SER A 234 1.35 28.11 -7.99
C SER A 234 0.45 28.74 -6.91
N SER A 235 0.77 29.96 -6.48
CA SER A 235 -0.08 30.79 -5.61
C SER A 235 -1.08 31.66 -6.39
N ALA A 236 -0.89 31.88 -7.69
CA ALA A 236 -1.82 32.63 -8.53
C ALA A 236 -3.06 31.79 -8.91
N THR A 237 -4.03 32.43 -9.57
CA THR A 237 -5.20 31.79 -10.21
C THR A 237 -5.10 31.72 -11.73
N LYS A 238 -4.19 32.51 -12.32
CA LYS A 238 -3.78 32.49 -13.73
C LYS A 238 -2.27 32.76 -13.78
N ILE A 239 -1.60 32.21 -14.78
CA ILE A 239 -0.19 32.44 -15.07
C ILE A 239 0.00 32.83 -16.55
N ASN A 240 1.08 33.56 -16.82
CA ASN A 240 1.51 33.98 -18.16
C ASN A 240 2.67 33.14 -18.69
N GLN A 241 3.42 32.44 -17.83
CA GLN A 241 4.59 31.63 -18.18
C GLN A 241 4.78 30.42 -17.26
N ILE A 242 5.57 29.46 -17.74
CA ILE A 242 6.06 28.29 -16.99
C ILE A 242 7.57 28.15 -17.29
N HIS A 243 8.37 27.85 -16.28
CA HIS A 243 9.76 27.41 -16.48
C HIS A 243 9.75 25.94 -16.94
N ALA A 244 10.06 25.69 -18.21
CA ALA A 244 9.97 24.38 -18.85
C ALA A 244 11.20 23.49 -18.58
N GLN A 245 12.35 24.09 -18.28
CA GLN A 245 13.62 23.37 -18.13
C GLN A 245 14.61 24.16 -17.26
N VAL A 246 15.49 23.44 -16.57
CA VAL A 246 16.71 24.02 -15.98
C VAL A 246 17.92 23.19 -16.41
N GLY A 247 18.97 23.86 -16.89
CA GLY A 247 20.04 23.24 -17.66
C GLY A 247 19.60 22.91 -19.10
N GLY A 248 20.42 22.10 -19.77
CA GLY A 248 20.25 21.61 -21.13
C GLY A 248 21.40 21.99 -22.04
N SER A 249 21.65 21.15 -23.04
CA SER A 249 22.66 21.38 -24.07
C SER A 249 22.06 21.97 -25.35
N GLN A 250 22.83 22.76 -26.10
CA GLN A 250 22.48 23.11 -27.48
C GLN A 250 23.16 22.15 -28.46
N ASN A 251 22.37 21.46 -29.29
CA ASN A 251 22.91 20.55 -30.30
C ASN A 251 23.85 21.28 -31.27
N GLY A 252 25.11 20.85 -31.34
CA GLY A 252 26.18 21.50 -32.12
C GLY A 252 26.92 22.64 -31.40
N SER A 253 26.64 22.88 -30.12
CA SER A 253 27.38 23.82 -29.27
C SER A 253 28.82 23.35 -29.00
N SER A 254 29.71 24.32 -28.80
CA SER A 254 31.04 24.13 -28.21
C SER A 254 31.22 24.97 -26.93
N VAL A 255 30.13 25.50 -26.38
CA VAL A 255 30.09 26.15 -25.07
C VAL A 255 29.80 25.08 -24.01
N PRO A 256 30.54 25.03 -22.88
CA PRO A 256 30.26 24.10 -21.78
C PRO A 256 28.80 24.16 -21.31
N ASP A 257 28.13 23.01 -21.35
CA ASP A 257 26.73 22.79 -21.01
C ASP A 257 26.48 21.32 -20.60
N ASP A 258 25.23 20.95 -20.28
CA ASP A 258 24.86 19.67 -19.66
C ASP A 258 25.22 18.40 -20.47
N HIS A 259 25.47 18.49 -21.79
CA HIS A 259 25.93 17.33 -22.59
C HIS A 259 27.37 17.49 -23.11
N TYR A 260 27.95 18.70 -23.04
CA TYR A 260 29.37 18.93 -23.30
C TYR A 260 30.25 18.46 -22.12
N CYS A 261 29.80 18.66 -20.87
CA CYS A 261 30.55 18.32 -19.67
C CYS A 261 30.18 16.93 -19.12
N TRP A 262 31.12 15.98 -19.14
CA TRP A 262 30.97 14.68 -18.46
C TRP A 262 31.51 14.78 -17.02
N GLU A 263 30.65 15.18 -16.08
CA GLU A 263 31.01 15.39 -14.68
C GLU A 263 29.88 15.06 -13.69
N ARG A 264 30.21 15.05 -12.40
CA ARG A 264 29.22 14.78 -11.34
C ARG A 264 28.29 16.00 -11.17
N PRO A 265 26.99 15.81 -10.90
CA PRO A 265 26.08 16.93 -10.62
C PRO A 265 26.53 17.82 -9.44
N GLU A 266 27.34 17.28 -8.52
CA GLU A 266 27.92 18.02 -7.40
C GLU A 266 29.09 18.94 -7.78
N ASP A 267 29.71 18.73 -8.95
CA ASP A 267 30.91 19.47 -9.41
C ASP A 267 30.60 20.59 -10.43
N MET A 268 29.40 20.61 -11.02
CA MET A 268 29.03 21.46 -12.18
C MET A 268 29.43 22.94 -12.05
N ASP A 269 30.29 23.42 -12.95
CA ASP A 269 30.73 24.82 -13.02
C ASP A 269 30.09 25.66 -14.16
N TYR A 270 29.43 25.01 -15.11
CA TYR A 270 28.82 25.65 -16.29
C TYR A 270 27.48 26.35 -16.01
N THR A 271 27.06 27.21 -16.96
CA THR A 271 25.85 28.04 -16.80
C THR A 271 24.57 27.26 -17.10
N ARG A 272 23.86 26.86 -16.04
CA ARG A 272 22.59 26.12 -16.12
C ARG A 272 21.40 27.04 -16.42
N GLN A 273 21.11 27.25 -17.70
CA GLN A 273 20.06 28.17 -18.16
C GLN A 273 18.64 27.71 -17.76
N VAL A 274 17.71 28.66 -17.57
CA VAL A 274 16.29 28.37 -17.30
C VAL A 274 15.46 28.68 -18.55
N GLN A 275 14.92 27.64 -19.20
CA GLN A 275 14.01 27.81 -20.33
C GLN A 275 12.61 28.15 -19.81
N THR A 276 12.01 29.21 -20.35
CA THR A 276 10.68 29.70 -19.92
C THR A 276 9.77 29.84 -21.12
N VAL A 277 8.55 29.30 -21.02
CA VAL A 277 7.56 29.26 -22.11
C VAL A 277 6.30 30.05 -21.74
N SER A 278 5.85 30.90 -22.66
CA SER A 278 4.58 31.64 -22.56
C SER A 278 3.39 30.90 -23.21
N SER A 279 3.68 29.80 -23.91
CA SER A 279 2.74 28.83 -24.47
C SER A 279 3.36 27.44 -24.35
N GLY A 280 2.57 26.47 -23.91
CA GLY A 280 3.02 25.08 -23.70
C GLY A 280 1.88 24.22 -23.15
N PRO A 281 0.81 23.99 -23.93
CA PRO A 281 -0.41 23.33 -23.48
C PRO A 281 -0.24 21.83 -23.19
N ASP A 282 0.71 21.21 -23.87
CA ASP A 282 1.28 19.87 -23.64
C ASP A 282 1.93 19.80 -22.25
N LEU A 283 3.03 20.53 -22.04
CA LEU A 283 3.74 20.61 -20.75
C LEU A 283 2.78 20.96 -19.60
N ALA A 284 1.93 21.97 -19.80
CA ALA A 284 1.00 22.43 -18.79
C ALA A 284 -0.16 21.45 -18.50
N GLY A 285 -0.52 20.59 -19.46
CA GLY A 285 -1.49 19.52 -19.30
C GLY A 285 -0.93 18.35 -18.49
N GLU A 286 0.30 17.92 -18.79
CA GLU A 286 0.98 16.87 -18.01
C GLU A 286 1.36 17.35 -16.60
N MET A 287 1.81 18.60 -16.44
CA MET A 287 1.99 19.21 -15.10
C MET A 287 0.68 19.24 -14.30
N ALA A 288 -0.46 19.45 -14.97
CA ALA A 288 -1.76 19.36 -14.31
C ALA A 288 -2.10 17.93 -13.89
N ALA A 289 -1.82 16.95 -14.75
CA ALA A 289 -1.99 15.52 -14.46
C ALA A 289 -1.14 15.09 -13.24
N ALA A 290 0.15 15.43 -13.23
CA ALA A 290 1.09 15.10 -12.16
C ALA A 290 0.65 15.63 -10.80
N LEU A 291 0.31 16.93 -10.74
CA LEU A 291 -0.15 17.58 -9.52
C LEU A 291 -1.53 17.06 -9.08
N ALA A 292 -2.44 16.76 -10.02
CA ALA A 292 -3.75 16.22 -9.70
C ALA A 292 -3.67 14.76 -9.20
N ALA A 293 -2.90 13.89 -9.85
CA ALA A 293 -2.66 12.51 -9.42
C ALA A 293 -2.00 12.46 -8.04
N ALA A 294 -0.93 13.23 -7.82
CA ALA A 294 -0.29 13.35 -6.52
C ALA A 294 -1.26 13.85 -5.43
N SER A 295 -2.20 14.75 -5.77
CA SER A 295 -3.18 15.24 -4.79
C SER A 295 -4.10 14.14 -4.23
N ILE A 296 -4.29 13.05 -4.99
CA ILE A 296 -5.02 11.85 -4.56
C ILE A 296 -4.16 11.03 -3.59
N VAL A 297 -2.88 10.81 -3.91
CA VAL A 297 -1.88 10.15 -3.04
C VAL A 297 -1.74 10.86 -1.69
N PHE A 298 -1.85 12.18 -1.65
CA PHE A 298 -1.75 13.01 -0.44
C PHE A 298 -3.09 13.41 0.19
N ARG A 299 -4.19 12.70 -0.09
CA ARG A 299 -5.51 12.95 0.55
C ARG A 299 -5.47 12.90 2.08
N ASP A 300 -4.52 12.18 2.68
CA ASP A 300 -4.23 12.17 4.11
C ASP A 300 -3.66 13.51 4.60
N ASN A 301 -2.78 14.15 3.83
CA ASN A 301 -2.29 15.51 4.07
C ASN A 301 -3.19 16.54 3.36
N THR A 302 -4.33 16.83 3.97
CA THR A 302 -5.35 17.77 3.45
C THR A 302 -4.77 19.12 3.00
N ALA A 303 -3.77 19.66 3.70
CA ALA A 303 -3.14 20.93 3.34
C ALA A 303 -2.31 20.81 2.05
N TYR A 304 -1.53 19.73 1.92
CA TYR A 304 -0.71 19.48 0.73
C TYR A 304 -1.55 19.08 -0.49
N SER A 305 -2.54 18.21 -0.32
CA SER A 305 -3.51 17.87 -1.38
C SER A 305 -4.22 19.11 -1.93
N LYS A 306 -4.65 20.05 -1.06
CA LYS A 306 -5.23 21.34 -1.50
C LYS A 306 -4.23 22.23 -2.24
N LYS A 307 -2.95 22.28 -1.83
CA LYS A 307 -1.86 22.99 -2.56
C LYS A 307 -1.69 22.41 -3.97
N LEU A 308 -1.63 21.08 -4.07
CA LEU A 308 -1.49 20.35 -5.34
C LEU A 308 -2.70 20.58 -6.27
N ILE A 309 -3.94 20.44 -5.79
CA ILE A 309 -5.16 20.73 -6.57
C ILE A 309 -5.18 22.18 -7.07
N LYS A 310 -4.76 23.15 -6.25
CA LYS A 310 -4.66 24.55 -6.68
C LYS A 310 -3.63 24.72 -7.81
N GLY A 311 -2.44 24.14 -7.66
CA GLY A 311 -1.40 24.15 -8.68
C GLY A 311 -1.90 23.53 -10.00
N ALA A 312 -2.46 22.32 -9.94
CA ALA A 312 -3.03 21.60 -11.08
C ALA A 312 -4.08 22.44 -11.83
N LYS A 313 -5.02 23.07 -11.10
CA LYS A 313 -6.04 23.96 -11.71
C LYS A 313 -5.44 25.19 -12.37
N THR A 314 -4.40 25.78 -11.78
CA THR A 314 -3.75 27.01 -12.28
C THR A 314 -2.96 26.72 -13.55
N VAL A 315 -2.20 25.63 -13.58
CA VAL A 315 -1.41 25.24 -14.76
C VAL A 315 -2.30 24.70 -15.89
N PHE A 316 -3.37 23.96 -15.58
CA PHE A 316 -4.36 23.55 -16.59
C PHE A 316 -5.15 24.73 -17.19
N ALA A 317 -5.40 25.78 -16.40
CA ALA A 317 -6.01 27.01 -16.91
C ALA A 317 -5.10 27.77 -17.89
N PHE A 318 -3.77 27.64 -17.76
CA PHE A 318 -2.81 28.08 -18.77
C PHE A 318 -2.84 27.15 -20.01
N ALA A 319 -2.88 25.83 -19.81
CA ALA A 319 -2.95 24.86 -20.90
C ALA A 319 -4.16 25.10 -21.82
N ARG A 320 -5.33 25.38 -21.22
CA ARG A 320 -6.60 25.58 -21.94
C ARG A 320 -6.82 27.00 -22.47
N ASP A 321 -5.87 27.91 -22.27
CA ASP A 321 -5.95 29.29 -22.75
C ASP A 321 -6.00 29.32 -24.29
N GLY A 322 -6.99 30.04 -24.85
CA GLY A 322 -7.17 30.16 -26.29
C GLY A 322 -5.97 30.79 -27.01
N GLY A 323 -5.23 31.66 -26.33
CA GLY A 323 -4.04 32.32 -26.86
C GLY A 323 -2.74 31.51 -26.76
N LYS A 324 -2.74 30.37 -26.07
CA LYS A 324 -1.51 29.60 -25.73
C LYS A 324 -1.48 28.22 -26.40
N ARG A 325 -1.75 28.20 -27.71
CA ARG A 325 -1.92 26.96 -28.51
C ARG A 325 -0.71 26.64 -29.39
N THR A 326 0.49 26.77 -28.84
CA THR A 326 1.75 26.32 -29.45
C THR A 326 2.47 25.37 -28.50
N ARG A 327 2.86 24.20 -29.02
CA ARG A 327 3.66 23.16 -28.34
C ARG A 327 4.86 23.76 -27.59
N TYR A 328 5.11 23.33 -26.35
CA TYR A 328 6.14 23.95 -25.49
C TYR A 328 7.57 23.91 -26.06
N SER A 329 7.85 22.90 -26.90
CA SER A 329 9.17 22.66 -27.51
C SER A 329 9.43 23.52 -28.74
N ARG A 330 8.40 23.99 -29.46
CA ARG A 330 8.52 24.52 -30.83
C ARG A 330 9.45 25.73 -30.91
N GLY A 331 10.57 25.57 -31.61
CA GLY A 331 11.58 26.60 -31.84
C GLY A 331 12.53 26.82 -30.66
N ASN A 332 12.44 26.03 -29.58
CA ASN A 332 13.39 26.12 -28.46
C ASN A 332 14.55 25.14 -28.67
N LEU A 333 15.74 25.69 -28.92
CA LEU A 333 16.98 24.95 -29.22
C LEU A 333 17.48 24.03 -28.09
N PHE A 334 17.01 24.23 -26.85
CA PHE A 334 17.34 23.40 -25.68
C PHE A 334 16.30 22.30 -25.40
N ILE A 335 15.13 22.34 -26.05
CA ILE A 335 14.02 21.40 -25.82
C ILE A 335 13.75 20.56 -27.07
N GLU A 336 13.59 21.21 -28.24
CA GLU A 336 13.14 20.55 -29.48
C GLU A 336 14.08 19.43 -29.99
N PRO A 337 15.40 19.46 -29.77
CA PRO A 337 16.27 18.34 -30.14
C PRO A 337 16.10 17.07 -29.29
N TYR A 338 15.50 17.15 -28.09
CA TYR A 338 15.46 16.06 -27.11
C TYR A 338 14.03 15.60 -26.83
N TYR A 339 13.19 16.49 -26.30
CA TYR A 339 11.80 16.21 -25.92
C TYR A 339 10.81 17.00 -26.78
N ASN A 340 10.89 16.81 -28.10
CA ASN A 340 9.94 17.41 -29.04
C ASN A 340 8.53 16.86 -28.78
N SER A 341 7.59 17.78 -28.56
CA SER A 341 6.17 17.41 -28.45
C SER A 341 5.62 17.18 -29.85
N SER A 342 4.68 16.24 -30.03
CA SER A 342 3.99 16.06 -31.31
C SER A 342 2.62 16.74 -31.35
N GLY A 343 2.00 16.96 -30.19
CA GLY A 343 0.60 17.38 -30.03
C GLY A 343 0.38 18.18 -28.74
N TYR A 344 -0.85 18.16 -28.25
CA TYR A 344 -1.25 18.65 -26.91
C TYR A 344 -2.70 18.25 -26.53
N PHE A 345 -3.33 17.37 -27.31
CA PHE A 345 -4.77 17.09 -27.22
C PHE A 345 -5.05 15.90 -26.31
N ASP A 346 -4.17 14.92 -26.40
CA ASP A 346 -3.79 13.93 -25.41
C ASP A 346 -3.65 14.54 -24.00
N GLU A 347 -2.80 15.54 -23.78
CA GLU A 347 -2.64 16.15 -22.44
C GLU A 347 -3.85 16.99 -22.01
N TYR A 348 -4.66 17.51 -22.95
CA TYR A 348 -5.97 18.06 -22.61
C TYR A 348 -6.93 16.99 -22.08
N MET A 349 -6.92 15.78 -22.65
CA MET A 349 -7.76 14.68 -22.19
C MET A 349 -7.25 14.10 -20.87
N TRP A 350 -5.95 13.86 -20.77
CA TRP A 350 -5.25 13.29 -19.62
C TRP A 350 -5.26 14.21 -18.39
N GLY A 351 -4.85 15.47 -18.56
CA GLY A 351 -4.92 16.49 -17.49
C GLY A 351 -6.37 16.74 -17.02
N SER A 352 -7.35 16.65 -17.92
CA SER A 352 -8.77 16.68 -17.55
C SER A 352 -9.19 15.45 -16.74
N ALA A 353 -8.82 14.24 -17.16
CA ALA A 353 -9.17 13.01 -16.45
C ALA A 353 -8.63 13.03 -15.01
N TRP A 354 -7.36 13.39 -14.82
CA TRP A 354 -6.77 13.50 -13.49
C TRP A 354 -7.39 14.62 -12.65
N LEU A 355 -7.71 15.78 -13.23
CA LEU A 355 -8.45 16.83 -12.52
C LEU A 355 -9.88 16.41 -12.15
N TYR A 356 -10.53 15.56 -12.93
CA TYR A 356 -11.79 14.93 -12.54
C TYR A 356 -11.61 14.02 -11.32
N TYR A 357 -10.68 13.05 -11.36
CA TYR A 357 -10.43 12.13 -10.24
C TYR A 357 -9.94 12.85 -8.96
N ALA A 358 -9.22 13.96 -9.11
CA ALA A 358 -8.75 14.78 -7.99
C ALA A 358 -9.86 15.64 -7.35
N THR A 359 -10.89 16.06 -8.10
CA THR A 359 -11.85 17.09 -7.61
C THR A 359 -13.33 16.77 -7.76
N GLY A 360 -13.71 15.68 -8.43
CA GLY A 360 -15.10 15.31 -8.73
C GLY A 360 -15.85 16.29 -9.65
N ASN A 361 -15.18 17.29 -10.24
CA ASN A 361 -15.84 18.31 -11.04
C ASN A 361 -16.11 17.78 -12.44
N VAL A 362 -17.40 17.56 -12.75
CA VAL A 362 -17.87 17.00 -14.03
C VAL A 362 -17.44 17.81 -15.26
N SER A 363 -17.14 19.11 -15.14
CA SER A 363 -16.68 19.89 -16.29
C SER A 363 -15.35 19.39 -16.87
N TYR A 364 -14.54 18.68 -16.07
CA TYR A 364 -13.30 18.07 -16.56
C TYR A 364 -13.56 16.76 -17.30
N ILE A 365 -14.38 15.83 -16.79
CA ILE A 365 -14.66 14.58 -17.53
C ILE A 365 -15.39 14.87 -18.86
N THR A 366 -16.30 15.85 -18.89
CA THR A 366 -16.95 16.33 -20.14
C THR A 366 -15.95 16.94 -21.15
N LEU A 367 -14.80 17.43 -20.69
CA LEU A 367 -13.71 17.86 -21.58
C LEU A 367 -12.86 16.67 -22.03
N ALA A 368 -12.54 15.73 -21.11
CA ALA A 368 -11.77 14.54 -21.41
C ALA A 368 -12.45 13.60 -22.43
N THR A 369 -13.77 13.47 -22.38
CA THR A 369 -14.55 12.61 -23.27
C THR A 369 -15.09 13.34 -24.51
N ASN A 370 -14.68 14.58 -24.76
CA ASN A 370 -15.24 15.42 -25.82
C ASN A 370 -14.85 14.91 -27.23
N PRO A 371 -15.80 14.43 -28.06
CA PRO A 371 -15.49 13.87 -29.38
C PRO A 371 -15.02 14.90 -30.42
N GLY A 372 -14.94 16.18 -30.06
CA GLY A 372 -14.33 17.23 -30.87
C GLY A 372 -12.82 17.38 -30.67
N LEU A 373 -12.23 16.83 -29.60
CA LEU A 373 -10.77 16.83 -29.42
C LEU A 373 -10.10 15.81 -30.35
N SER A 374 -10.65 14.60 -30.42
CA SER A 374 -10.16 13.48 -31.25
C SER A 374 -10.43 13.61 -32.75
N LYS A 375 -10.97 14.76 -33.22
CA LYS A 375 -11.29 15.02 -34.63
C LYS A 375 -10.41 16.09 -35.28
N ILE A 376 -9.37 16.54 -34.59
CA ILE A 376 -8.41 17.51 -35.11
C ILE A 376 -7.30 16.71 -35.83
N PRO A 377 -7.06 16.94 -37.13
CA PRO A 377 -6.22 16.05 -37.93
C PRO A 377 -4.75 16.10 -37.49
N GLY A 378 -4.21 14.93 -37.13
CA GLY A 378 -2.80 14.73 -36.77
C GLY A 378 -2.57 13.41 -36.04
N HIS A 379 -3.41 13.11 -35.04
CA HIS A 379 -3.19 12.03 -34.07
C HIS A 379 -4.39 11.08 -33.97
N PHE A 380 -4.09 9.82 -33.67
CA PHE A 380 -5.04 8.77 -33.27
C PHE A 380 -4.61 8.21 -31.89
N PRO A 381 -5.52 7.57 -31.13
CA PRO A 381 -5.28 7.13 -29.75
C PRO A 381 -4.47 5.83 -29.63
#